data_AF-A0A956EE33-F1
#
_entry.id   AF-A0A956EE33-F1
#
_cell.length_a   1.000
_cell.length_b   1.000
_cell.length_c   1.000
_cell.angle_alpha   90.00
_cell.angle_beta   90.00
_cell.angle_gamma   90.00
#
_symmetry.space_group_name_H-M   'P 1'
#
loop_
_entity.id
_entity.type
_entity.pdbx_description
1 polymer ?
#
loop_
_entity_poly.entity_id
_entity_poly.type
_entity_poly.pdbx_seq_one_letter_code
_entity_poly.pdbx_strand_id
1 'polypeptide(L)'
;MLEKGRELKAQDFPKTNWDLKRWLWMPSVGFRGLFQMRFFRHVTVLAGVGVGGGSLVYANTLPIPKEGFFRASSWSHLRDDWEGELRPHYATARRMLGAVPNPTFTPVDRIIKQVAEEIDRPFDKPHVAVYFGEPGKTVPDPYFGGEGPDRTGCNLCGGCMLGCRHNAKNTLDKNYLYLARRRGLEIEADTEVRAVRPLAGGGYRIEACHGHRRIGRRRRIYTAKNVIFSGGVLGTVELLLKMKEDPAGLPGLSETLGQRVRTNSESLIGVIGQQRKHDLSRGIAIGSIIHTDEHSHLEPVRYPAGSGFFRTLMAPHVAGETSPVRVARMLGTIARHPIRTLRAAAVPDMAKYSIILLFMRSTEGTLRFRLGKLARGRMGSGIESGAKPTASIPEATELAARVGAKIDGDSYSMVTETALNIPTTAHILGGCCMGESITDGVIDHQHRVFGYEGLFVIDGSAISANPGVNPSLTITALAERAMSMIPAAPSVEASA
;
A
#
# COMPACT_ATOMS: atom_id res chain seq x y z
N MET A 1 17.87 10.41 5.57
CA MET A 1 16.46 10.17 5.16
C MET A 1 15.54 11.07 5.97
N LEU A 2 14.61 11.77 5.31
CA LEU A 2 13.60 12.60 5.96
C LEU A 2 12.24 11.90 5.87
N GLU A 3 11.57 11.67 6.99
CA GLU A 3 10.28 10.97 7.05
C GLU A 3 9.24 11.83 7.77
N LYS A 4 8.09 12.08 7.12
CA LYS A 4 7.03 12.92 7.69
C LYS A 4 6.38 12.29 8.92
N GLY A 5 6.34 10.97 8.98
CA GLY A 5 5.76 10.17 10.05
C GLY A 5 6.70 9.98 11.23
N ARG A 6 6.16 9.36 12.30
CA ARG A 6 6.93 9.02 13.48
C ARG A 6 7.74 7.76 13.25
N GLU A 7 8.82 7.62 13.99
CA GLU A 7 9.39 6.30 14.28
C GLU A 7 8.54 5.64 15.37
N LEU A 8 7.94 4.51 15.04
CA LEU A 8 6.98 3.81 15.90
C LEU A 8 7.61 2.53 16.45
N LYS A 9 7.50 2.33 17.77
CA LYS A 9 7.90 1.09 18.43
C LYS A 9 6.67 0.25 18.74
N ALA A 10 6.89 -0.98 19.24
CA ALA A 10 5.81 -1.92 19.57
C ALA A 10 4.71 -1.31 20.47
N GLN A 11 5.09 -0.48 21.43
CA GLN A 11 4.17 0.22 22.34
C GLN A 11 3.38 1.37 21.70
N ASP A 12 3.86 1.92 20.59
CA ASP A 12 3.19 3.02 19.88
C ASP A 12 2.06 2.52 18.98
N PHE A 13 2.12 1.26 18.53
CA PHE A 13 1.07 0.69 17.69
C PHE A 13 -0.23 0.46 18.49
N PRO A 14 -1.40 0.67 17.86
CA PRO A 14 -2.69 0.47 18.49
C PRO A 14 -2.95 -1.01 18.78
N LYS A 15 -3.67 -1.29 19.88
CA LYS A 15 -4.18 -2.65 20.15
C LYS A 15 -5.27 -3.04 19.16
N THR A 16 -6.15 -2.10 18.82
CA THR A 16 -7.26 -2.22 17.88
C THR A 16 -7.41 -0.94 17.06
N ASN A 17 -8.06 -0.99 15.91
CA ASN A 17 -8.31 0.21 15.09
C ASN A 17 -9.30 1.22 15.71
N TRP A 18 -9.80 0.99 16.94
CA TRP A 18 -10.55 2.00 17.70
C TRP A 18 -9.66 3.00 18.43
N ASP A 19 -8.37 2.70 18.62
CA ASP A 19 -7.40 3.68 19.13
C ASP A 19 -6.99 4.63 17.99
N LEU A 20 -7.89 5.55 17.66
CA LEU A 20 -7.74 6.44 16.51
C LEU A 20 -6.49 7.32 16.60
N LYS A 21 -6.06 7.70 17.81
CA LYS A 21 -4.88 8.53 18.03
C LYS A 21 -3.59 7.82 17.58
N ARG A 22 -3.51 6.51 17.85
CA ARG A 22 -2.37 5.64 17.48
C ARG A 22 -2.53 4.96 16.13
N TRP A 23 -3.75 4.85 15.62
CA TRP A 23 -4.03 4.22 14.34
C TRP A 23 -4.05 5.21 13.16
N LEU A 24 -4.85 6.29 13.24
CA LEU A 24 -5.04 7.23 12.14
C LEU A 24 -3.95 8.31 12.08
N TRP A 25 -3.52 8.62 10.87
CA TRP A 25 -2.69 9.77 10.54
C TRP A 25 -3.57 10.97 10.16
N MET A 26 -3.89 11.80 11.15
CA MET A 26 -4.61 13.07 10.98
C MET A 26 -3.96 14.15 11.86
N PRO A 27 -2.75 14.62 11.49
CA PRO A 27 -1.94 15.50 12.33
C PRO A 27 -2.66 16.80 12.75
N SER A 28 -3.57 17.32 11.93
CA SER A 28 -4.34 18.55 12.21
C SER A 28 -5.22 18.45 13.46
N VAL A 29 -5.61 17.24 13.86
CA VAL A 29 -6.39 16.97 15.10
C VAL A 29 -5.58 16.19 16.12
N GLY A 30 -4.25 16.11 15.94
CA GLY A 30 -3.33 15.45 16.86
C GLY A 30 -3.25 13.94 16.75
N PHE A 31 -3.91 13.31 15.76
CA PHE A 31 -3.77 11.87 15.53
C PHE A 31 -2.53 11.61 14.69
N ARG A 32 -1.62 10.79 15.22
CA ARG A 32 -0.26 10.59 14.67
C ARG A 32 0.07 9.11 14.51
N GLY A 33 -0.96 8.34 14.17
CA GLY A 33 -0.84 6.91 13.90
C GLY A 33 -0.25 6.60 12.53
N LEU A 34 -0.18 5.33 12.20
CA LEU A 34 0.49 4.81 11.01
C LEU A 34 -0.38 4.74 9.74
N PHE A 35 -1.70 4.89 9.84
CA PHE A 35 -2.64 4.63 8.75
C PHE A 35 -3.29 5.90 8.23
N GLN A 36 -3.20 6.15 6.92
CA GLN A 36 -3.78 7.32 6.26
C GLN A 36 -4.83 6.89 5.25
N MET A 37 -5.98 7.58 5.26
CA MET A 37 -6.98 7.52 4.19
C MET A 37 -6.99 8.86 3.45
N ARG A 38 -6.89 8.83 2.12
CA ARG A 38 -7.09 10.01 1.26
C ARG A 38 -8.23 9.77 0.29
N PHE A 39 -9.23 10.63 0.38
CA PHE A 39 -10.40 10.58 -0.49
C PHE A 39 -10.18 11.50 -1.70
N PHE A 40 -10.28 10.94 -2.90
CA PHE A 40 -10.30 11.67 -4.16
C PHE A 40 -11.63 11.45 -4.88
N ARG A 41 -11.86 12.22 -5.95
CA ARG A 41 -13.08 12.14 -6.76
C ARG A 41 -13.30 10.78 -7.41
N HIS A 42 -12.22 10.06 -7.75
CA HIS A 42 -12.29 8.80 -8.49
C HIS A 42 -11.74 7.59 -7.72
N VAL A 43 -11.12 7.79 -6.55
CA VAL A 43 -10.52 6.70 -5.76
C VAL A 43 -10.34 7.11 -4.30
N THR A 44 -10.50 6.18 -3.37
CA THR A 44 -10.04 6.30 -1.98
C THR A 44 -8.72 5.54 -1.84
N VAL A 45 -7.67 6.20 -1.35
CA VAL A 45 -6.33 5.59 -1.22
C VAL A 45 -5.99 5.37 0.25
N LEU A 46 -5.57 4.15 0.58
CA LEU A 46 -5.04 3.75 1.88
C LEU A 46 -3.51 3.78 1.83
N ALA A 47 -2.85 4.35 2.84
CA ALA A 47 -1.40 4.47 2.86
C ALA A 47 -0.81 4.36 4.28
N GLY A 48 0.46 3.93 4.37
CA GLY A 48 1.24 3.93 5.60
C GLY A 48 2.04 5.22 5.78
N VAL A 49 2.20 5.67 7.02
CA VAL A 49 3.00 6.84 7.39
C VAL A 49 3.86 6.51 8.61
N GLY A 50 5.16 6.80 8.55
CA GLY A 50 6.13 6.46 9.60
C GLY A 50 7.43 5.93 9.03
N VAL A 51 8.46 5.80 9.88
CA VAL A 51 9.74 5.20 9.47
C VAL A 51 9.50 3.73 9.10
N GLY A 52 9.54 3.43 7.81
CA GLY A 52 9.15 2.13 7.22
C GLY A 52 7.89 2.19 6.33
N GLY A 53 7.18 3.32 6.32
CA GLY A 53 6.09 3.63 5.39
C GLY A 53 4.98 2.57 5.36
N GLY A 54 4.61 2.14 4.14
CA GLY A 54 3.59 1.12 3.91
C GLY A 54 3.86 -0.22 4.60
N SER A 55 5.12 -0.60 4.81
CA SER A 55 5.46 -1.88 5.46
C SER A 55 4.95 -1.96 6.91
N LEU A 56 4.75 -0.83 7.59
CA LEU A 56 4.18 -0.80 8.93
C LEU A 56 2.71 -1.29 8.92
N VAL A 57 1.94 -0.97 7.88
CA VAL A 57 0.48 -1.19 7.80
C VAL A 57 0.03 -2.26 6.80
N TYR A 58 0.90 -2.73 5.91
CA TYR A 58 0.51 -3.71 4.89
C TYR A 58 0.14 -5.09 5.49
N ALA A 59 -0.58 -5.88 4.71
CA ALA A 59 -0.84 -7.31 4.97
C ALA A 59 0.30 -8.23 4.51
N ASN A 60 1.39 -7.64 4.00
CA ASN A 60 2.71 -8.25 3.84
C ASN A 60 2.80 -9.48 2.93
N THR A 61 1.90 -9.60 1.95
CA THR A 61 2.01 -10.54 0.83
C THR A 61 3.02 -10.02 -0.20
N LEU A 62 3.83 -10.93 -0.74
CA LEU A 62 4.98 -10.62 -1.61
C LEU A 62 4.98 -11.51 -2.86
N PRO A 63 3.97 -11.39 -3.74
CA PRO A 63 3.92 -12.11 -5.01
C PRO A 63 4.89 -11.53 -6.05
N ILE A 64 5.33 -12.37 -6.98
CA ILE A 64 5.96 -11.93 -8.23
C ILE A 64 4.83 -11.80 -9.28
N PRO A 65 4.74 -10.69 -10.03
CA PRO A 65 3.77 -10.53 -11.10
C PRO A 65 3.91 -11.61 -12.18
N LYS A 66 2.83 -11.84 -12.94
CA LYS A 66 2.84 -12.73 -14.11
C LYS A 66 3.48 -12.04 -15.32
N GLU A 67 3.75 -12.82 -16.37
CA GLU A 67 4.36 -12.40 -17.65
C GLU A 67 3.76 -11.12 -18.26
N GLY A 68 2.44 -10.96 -18.17
CA GLY A 68 1.73 -9.78 -18.68
C GLY A 68 2.23 -8.45 -18.12
N PHE A 69 2.72 -8.42 -16.88
CA PHE A 69 3.35 -7.23 -16.29
C PHE A 69 4.65 -6.87 -17.02
N PHE A 70 5.53 -7.84 -17.24
CA PHE A 70 6.85 -7.64 -17.85
C PHE A 70 6.74 -7.28 -19.34
N ARG A 71 5.71 -7.77 -20.03
CA ARG A 71 5.47 -7.51 -21.45
C ARG A 71 4.51 -6.35 -21.73
N ALA A 72 4.03 -5.65 -20.70
CA ALA A 72 3.08 -4.58 -20.86
C ALA A 72 3.63 -3.46 -21.77
N SER A 73 2.88 -3.09 -22.81
CA SER A 73 3.28 -2.06 -23.79
C SER A 73 3.67 -0.72 -23.18
N SER A 74 3.09 -0.41 -22.01
CA SER A 74 3.39 0.81 -21.25
C SER A 74 4.85 1.00 -20.82
N TRP A 75 5.69 -0.04 -20.89
CA TRP A 75 7.11 0.04 -20.52
C TRP A 75 8.01 -1.04 -21.14
N SER A 76 7.45 -2.05 -21.81
CA SER A 76 8.25 -3.16 -22.38
C SER A 76 9.24 -2.71 -23.44
N HIS A 77 8.98 -1.62 -24.14
CA HIS A 77 9.90 -1.02 -25.12
C HIS A 77 11.18 -0.46 -24.49
N LEU A 78 11.18 -0.17 -23.18
CA LEU A 78 12.34 0.42 -22.51
C LEU A 78 13.49 -0.56 -22.31
N ARG A 79 13.22 -1.88 -22.32
CA ARG A 79 14.20 -2.95 -22.10
C ARG A 79 13.79 -4.23 -22.81
N ASP A 80 14.77 -4.91 -23.41
CA ASP A 80 14.53 -6.14 -24.17
C ASP A 80 13.92 -7.27 -23.33
N ASP A 81 14.39 -7.45 -22.08
CA ASP A 81 13.91 -8.50 -21.17
C ASP A 81 13.78 -7.98 -19.72
N TRP A 82 12.62 -7.42 -19.41
CA TRP A 82 12.31 -6.98 -18.04
C TRP A 82 12.27 -8.11 -17.03
N GLU A 83 11.80 -9.30 -17.42
CA GLU A 83 11.66 -10.42 -16.49
C GLU A 83 13.02 -10.97 -16.09
N GLY A 84 13.89 -11.22 -17.07
CA GLY A 84 15.27 -11.65 -16.84
C GLY A 84 16.08 -10.62 -16.07
N GLU A 85 15.96 -9.33 -16.41
CA GLU A 85 16.65 -8.26 -15.71
C GLU A 85 16.20 -8.15 -14.23
N LEU A 86 14.90 -8.22 -13.95
CA LEU A 86 14.39 -8.06 -12.58
C LEU A 86 14.53 -9.31 -11.73
N ARG A 87 14.69 -10.50 -12.33
CA ARG A 87 14.82 -11.78 -11.62
C ARG A 87 15.84 -11.76 -10.45
N PRO A 88 17.10 -11.34 -10.62
CA PRO A 88 18.05 -11.25 -9.50
C PRO A 88 17.61 -10.25 -8.42
N HIS A 89 16.98 -9.15 -8.80
CA HIS A 89 16.51 -8.14 -7.85
C HIS A 89 15.29 -8.62 -7.05
N TYR A 90 14.39 -9.40 -7.67
CA TYR A 90 13.33 -10.11 -6.95
C TYR A 90 13.90 -11.11 -5.94
N ALA A 91 14.96 -11.85 -6.29
CA ALA A 91 15.61 -12.77 -5.36
C ALA A 91 16.19 -12.02 -4.14
N THR A 92 16.89 -10.91 -4.37
CA THR A 92 17.40 -10.05 -3.29
C THR A 92 16.26 -9.50 -2.44
N ALA A 93 15.21 -8.94 -3.05
CA ALA A 93 14.06 -8.39 -2.34
C ALA A 93 13.34 -9.45 -1.49
N ARG A 94 13.15 -10.67 -2.01
CA ARG A 94 12.55 -11.79 -1.24
C ARG A 94 13.39 -12.17 -0.04
N ARG A 95 14.72 -12.26 -0.21
CA ARG A 95 15.66 -12.53 0.89
C ARG A 95 15.58 -11.43 1.94
N MET A 96 15.69 -10.17 1.52
CA MET A 96 15.72 -9.02 2.43
C MET A 96 14.41 -8.83 3.20
N LEU A 97 13.27 -9.05 2.55
CA LEU A 97 11.97 -8.99 3.18
C LEU A 97 11.65 -10.25 4.01
N GLY A 98 12.45 -11.32 3.89
CA GLY A 98 12.22 -12.57 4.60
C GLY A 98 10.95 -13.29 4.13
N ALA A 99 10.70 -13.27 2.82
CA ALA A 99 9.46 -13.76 2.22
C ALA A 99 9.40 -15.30 2.23
N VAL A 100 8.53 -15.87 3.07
CA VAL A 100 8.32 -17.31 3.21
C VAL A 100 6.84 -17.68 3.00
N PRO A 101 6.50 -18.89 2.51
CA PRO A 101 5.11 -19.34 2.44
C PRO A 101 4.44 -19.30 3.82
N ASN A 102 3.17 -18.90 3.88
CA ASN A 102 2.38 -19.02 5.10
C ASN A 102 2.15 -20.51 5.46
N PRO A 103 2.68 -21.02 6.60
CA PRO A 103 2.52 -22.41 7.00
C PRO A 103 1.17 -22.69 7.69
N THR A 104 0.40 -21.64 8.00
CA THR A 104 -0.80 -21.77 8.83
C THR A 104 -2.05 -22.03 7.98
N PHE A 105 -3.02 -22.73 8.56
CA PHE A 105 -4.33 -22.98 7.94
C PHE A 105 -5.45 -22.70 8.95
N THR A 106 -6.16 -21.59 8.77
CA THR A 106 -7.17 -21.09 9.72
C THR A 106 -8.61 -21.35 9.25
N PRO A 107 -9.65 -21.07 10.07
CA PRO A 107 -11.04 -21.18 9.63
C PRO A 107 -11.37 -20.36 8.36
N VAL A 108 -10.79 -19.16 8.24
CA VAL A 108 -10.93 -18.32 7.05
C VAL A 108 -10.35 -19.03 5.82
N ASP A 109 -9.16 -19.62 5.96
CA ASP A 109 -8.51 -20.32 4.85
C ASP A 109 -9.33 -21.55 4.40
N ARG A 110 -10.01 -22.24 5.34
CA ARG A 110 -10.95 -23.33 5.02
C ARG A 110 -12.15 -22.84 4.21
N ILE A 111 -12.74 -21.70 4.60
CA ILE A 111 -13.88 -21.10 3.87
C ILE A 111 -13.46 -20.74 2.44
N ILE A 112 -12.31 -20.09 2.31
CA ILE A 112 -11.77 -19.69 1.01
C ILE A 112 -11.43 -20.91 0.15
N LYS A 113 -10.85 -21.97 0.74
CA LYS A 113 -10.61 -23.23 0.03
C LYS A 113 -11.90 -23.86 -0.50
N GLN A 114 -12.96 -23.89 0.31
CA GLN A 114 -14.26 -24.41 -0.13
C GLN A 114 -14.84 -23.60 -1.30
N VAL A 115 -14.73 -22.27 -1.26
CA VAL A 115 -15.16 -21.42 -2.39
C VAL A 115 -14.33 -21.70 -3.64
N ALA A 116 -13.01 -21.89 -3.50
CA ALA A 116 -12.12 -22.24 -4.61
C ALA A 116 -12.50 -23.58 -5.26
N GLU A 117 -12.79 -24.59 -4.43
CA GLU A 117 -13.26 -25.92 -4.87
C GLU A 117 -14.62 -25.83 -5.60
N GLU A 118 -15.54 -24.97 -5.13
CA GLU A 118 -16.85 -24.77 -5.78
C GLU A 118 -16.80 -24.11 -7.15
N ILE A 119 -15.79 -23.29 -7.40
CA ILE A 119 -15.61 -22.59 -8.69
C ILE A 119 -14.53 -23.23 -9.57
N ASP A 120 -14.00 -24.39 -9.16
CA ASP A 120 -12.93 -25.12 -9.83
C ASP A 120 -11.68 -24.24 -10.13
N ARG A 121 -11.14 -23.65 -9.06
CA ARG A 121 -9.99 -22.74 -9.12
C ARG A 121 -8.89 -23.09 -8.11
N PRO A 122 -7.62 -22.78 -8.43
CA PRO A 122 -6.51 -23.09 -7.54
C PRO A 122 -6.56 -22.24 -6.27
N PHE A 123 -6.18 -22.88 -5.17
CA PHE A 123 -6.04 -22.30 -3.85
C PHE A 123 -4.57 -22.34 -3.45
N ASP A 124 -4.01 -21.20 -3.07
CA ASP A 124 -2.59 -21.05 -2.78
C ASP A 124 -2.30 -20.39 -1.43
N LYS A 125 -1.06 -20.54 -0.97
CA LYS A 125 -0.52 -19.88 0.22
C LYS A 125 0.40 -18.72 -0.19
N PRO A 126 0.14 -17.49 0.30
CA PRO A 126 0.98 -16.36 -0.05
C PRO A 126 2.38 -16.50 0.55
N HIS A 127 3.37 -15.94 -0.14
CA HIS A 127 4.66 -15.63 0.46
C HIS A 127 4.56 -14.33 1.25
N VAL A 128 5.04 -14.33 2.49
CA VAL A 128 4.80 -13.26 3.46
C VAL A 128 6.05 -12.89 4.27
N ALA A 129 6.19 -11.61 4.62
CA ALA A 129 7.28 -11.10 5.47
C ALA A 129 7.01 -11.30 6.97
N VAL A 130 6.90 -12.55 7.42
CA VAL A 130 6.62 -12.93 8.82
C VAL A 130 7.61 -13.97 9.29
N TYR A 131 8.18 -13.75 10.48
CA TYR A 131 8.91 -14.78 11.21
C TYR A 131 7.89 -15.64 11.97
N PHE A 132 7.67 -16.88 11.52
CA PHE A 132 6.72 -17.77 12.15
C PHE A 132 7.25 -18.37 13.46
N GLY A 133 8.44 -19.00 13.45
CA GLY A 133 9.16 -19.45 14.65
C GLY A 133 8.30 -20.22 15.68
N GLU A 134 8.80 -20.33 16.91
CA GLU A 134 7.99 -20.73 18.05
C GLU A 134 7.20 -19.50 18.54
N PRO A 135 5.85 -19.55 18.62
CA PRO A 135 5.04 -18.37 18.95
C PRO A 135 5.45 -17.70 20.27
N GLY A 136 5.74 -16.40 20.21
CA GLY A 136 6.13 -15.61 21.39
C GLY A 136 7.59 -15.79 21.83
N LYS A 137 8.35 -16.73 21.25
CA LYS A 137 9.76 -16.90 21.53
C LYS A 137 10.61 -15.97 20.68
N THR A 138 11.51 -15.24 21.34
CA THR A 138 12.50 -14.39 20.67
C THR A 138 13.75 -15.19 20.35
N VAL A 139 14.26 -15.02 19.14
CA VAL A 139 15.54 -15.56 18.67
C VAL A 139 16.42 -14.43 18.13
N PRO A 140 17.77 -14.60 18.17
CA PRO A 140 18.68 -13.75 17.42
C PRO A 140 18.35 -13.74 15.93
N ASP A 141 18.79 -12.69 15.23
CA ASP A 141 18.55 -12.45 13.80
C ASP A 141 18.44 -13.72 12.94
N PRO A 142 17.23 -14.08 12.49
CA PRO A 142 17.02 -15.27 11.66
C PRO A 142 17.18 -15.01 10.16
N TYR A 143 17.52 -13.78 9.74
CA TYR A 143 17.48 -13.37 8.33
C TYR A 143 18.82 -12.95 7.74
N PHE A 144 19.69 -12.30 8.53
CA PHE A 144 20.85 -11.58 8.01
C PHE A 144 22.19 -12.06 8.61
N GLY A 145 22.24 -13.32 9.05
CA GLY A 145 23.48 -13.93 9.53
C GLY A 145 24.02 -13.30 10.83
N GLY A 146 23.14 -12.71 11.66
CA GLY A 146 23.53 -12.06 12.92
C GLY A 146 23.63 -10.53 12.82
N GLU A 147 23.58 -9.96 11.61
CA GLU A 147 23.71 -8.52 11.40
C GLU A 147 22.38 -7.76 11.58
N GLY A 148 21.25 -8.48 11.60
CA GLY A 148 19.92 -7.93 11.80
C GLY A 148 19.46 -7.87 13.25
N PRO A 149 18.23 -7.41 13.51
CA PRO A 149 17.65 -7.40 14.83
C PRO A 149 16.99 -8.74 15.16
N ASP A 150 16.86 -9.05 16.45
CA ASP A 150 16.08 -10.17 16.98
C ASP A 150 14.65 -10.22 16.42
N ARG A 151 14.08 -11.43 16.39
CA ARG A 151 12.70 -11.67 15.96
C ARG A 151 11.96 -12.56 16.93
N THR A 152 10.66 -12.33 17.04
CA THR A 152 9.79 -13.12 17.91
C THR A 152 8.77 -13.88 17.07
N GLY A 153 8.59 -15.17 17.33
CA GLY A 153 7.67 -16.01 16.56
C GLY A 153 6.23 -15.48 16.57
N CYS A 154 5.58 -15.50 15.41
CA CYS A 154 4.24 -14.97 15.22
C CYS A 154 3.20 -15.71 16.08
N ASN A 155 2.39 -14.94 16.81
CA ASN A 155 1.29 -15.47 17.63
C ASN A 155 -0.07 -15.49 16.90
N LEU A 156 -0.09 -15.23 15.59
CA LEU A 156 -1.28 -15.31 14.74
C LEU A 156 -2.46 -14.45 15.25
N CYS A 157 -2.16 -13.25 15.76
CA CYS A 157 -3.17 -12.37 16.34
C CYS A 157 -4.03 -11.60 15.34
N GLY A 158 -3.73 -11.65 14.03
CA GLY A 158 -4.43 -10.88 12.99
C GLY A 158 -3.99 -9.41 12.89
N GLY A 159 -3.04 -8.98 13.73
CA GLY A 159 -2.66 -7.57 13.91
C GLY A 159 -1.73 -6.97 12.86
N CYS A 160 -1.51 -7.62 11.70
CA CYS A 160 -0.48 -7.18 10.75
C CYS A 160 -0.69 -5.73 10.31
N MET A 161 -1.93 -5.34 9.99
CA MET A 161 -2.23 -4.01 9.45
C MET A 161 -2.29 -2.88 10.49
N LEU A 162 -2.16 -3.21 11.77
CA LEU A 162 -2.10 -2.24 12.87
C LEU A 162 -0.67 -1.89 13.29
N GLY A 163 0.33 -2.47 12.61
CA GLY A 163 1.71 -2.49 13.08
C GLY A 163 1.94 -3.67 14.02
N CYS A 164 2.97 -4.46 13.73
CA CYS A 164 3.24 -5.68 14.49
C CYS A 164 3.83 -5.34 15.87
N ARG A 165 3.00 -5.44 16.90
CA ARG A 165 3.37 -5.26 18.32
C ARG A 165 4.22 -6.39 18.89
N HIS A 166 4.33 -7.50 18.16
CA HIS A 166 4.94 -8.74 18.65
C HIS A 166 6.25 -9.06 17.96
N ASN A 167 6.86 -8.11 17.27
CA ASN A 167 8.17 -8.27 16.61
C ASN A 167 8.28 -9.41 15.58
N ALA A 168 7.16 -9.92 15.06
CA ALA A 168 7.14 -11.03 14.10
C ALA A 168 7.17 -10.58 12.63
N LYS A 169 6.55 -9.43 12.30
CA LYS A 169 6.52 -8.90 10.92
C LYS A 169 7.86 -8.24 10.59
N ASN A 170 8.49 -8.66 9.49
CA ASN A 170 9.81 -8.20 9.04
C ASN A 170 9.69 -6.91 8.21
N THR A 171 9.30 -5.83 8.89
CA THR A 171 9.06 -4.50 8.30
C THR A 171 10.35 -3.77 7.94
N LEU A 172 10.24 -2.69 7.15
CA LEU A 172 11.41 -1.99 6.60
C LEU A 172 12.33 -1.38 7.67
N ASP A 173 11.77 -0.96 8.81
CA ASP A 173 12.49 -0.50 10.00
C ASP A 173 13.37 -1.58 10.64
N LYS A 174 13.15 -2.86 10.30
CA LYS A 174 13.84 -4.01 10.88
C LYS A 174 14.72 -4.77 9.88
N ASN A 175 14.67 -4.43 8.60
CA ASN A 175 15.55 -5.01 7.57
C ASN A 175 16.41 -3.91 6.92
N TYR A 176 16.05 -3.41 5.74
CA TYR A 176 16.76 -2.39 4.99
C TYR A 176 17.16 -1.17 5.83
N LEU A 177 16.23 -0.54 6.54
CA LEU A 177 16.54 0.66 7.32
C LEU A 177 17.38 0.34 8.56
N TYR A 178 17.21 -0.84 9.15
CA TYR A 178 18.04 -1.28 10.27
C TYR A 178 19.50 -1.42 9.84
N LEU A 179 19.74 -2.16 8.75
CA LEU A 179 21.08 -2.39 8.22
C LEU A 179 21.70 -1.10 7.68
N ALA A 180 20.91 -0.25 7.01
CA ALA A 180 21.38 1.04 6.50
C ALA A 180 21.82 1.98 7.63
N ARG A 181 21.10 2.01 8.77
CA ARG A 181 21.49 2.81 9.95
C ARG A 181 22.83 2.38 10.53
N ARG A 182 23.06 1.07 10.62
CA ARG A 182 24.36 0.52 11.07
C ARG A 182 25.51 0.88 10.12
N ARG A 183 25.20 1.28 8.88
CA ARG A 183 26.14 1.79 7.87
C ARG A 183 26.13 3.31 7.73
N GLY A 184 25.58 4.03 8.71
CA GLY A 184 25.64 5.50 8.76
C GLY A 184 24.43 6.23 8.19
N LEU A 185 23.33 5.54 7.85
CA LEU A 185 22.09 6.23 7.48
C LEU A 185 21.51 7.00 8.67
N GLU A 186 21.47 8.33 8.57
CA GLU A 186 20.71 9.18 9.47
C GLU A 186 19.24 9.25 9.05
N ILE A 187 18.32 9.07 10.00
CA ILE A 187 16.87 9.19 9.79
C ILE A 187 16.32 10.30 10.67
N GLU A 188 15.74 11.33 10.05
CA GLU A 188 15.00 12.37 10.74
C GLU A 188 13.50 12.14 10.57
N ALA A 189 12.91 11.47 11.56
CA ALA A 189 11.47 11.28 11.65
C ALA A 189 10.77 12.60 12.04
N ASP A 190 9.46 12.65 11.80
CA ASP A 190 8.64 13.85 12.01
C ASP A 190 9.05 15.06 11.14
N THR A 191 9.73 14.83 10.02
CA THR A 191 10.25 15.87 9.14
C THR A 191 9.68 15.71 7.73
N GLU A 192 8.80 16.64 7.35
CA GLU A 192 8.13 16.61 6.04
C GLU A 192 8.79 17.59 5.07
N VAL A 193 9.30 17.07 3.95
CA VAL A 193 9.83 17.88 2.84
C VAL A 193 8.70 18.68 2.21
N ARG A 194 8.96 19.96 1.97
CA ARG A 194 8.02 20.94 1.41
C ARG A 194 8.47 21.49 0.07
N ALA A 195 9.78 21.57 -0.17
CA ALA A 195 10.33 21.97 -1.45
C ALA A 195 11.71 21.35 -1.69
N VAL A 196 12.04 21.15 -2.96
CA VAL A 196 13.38 20.80 -3.44
C VAL A 196 13.69 21.77 -4.57
N ARG A 197 14.82 22.48 -4.46
CA ARG A 197 15.20 23.58 -5.36
C ARG A 197 16.62 23.37 -5.87
N PRO A 198 16.89 23.46 -7.19
CA PRO A 198 18.23 23.42 -7.72
C PRO A 198 19.10 24.56 -7.14
N LEU A 199 20.38 24.29 -6.93
CA LEU A 199 21.38 25.30 -6.56
C LEU A 199 22.22 25.67 -7.79
N ALA A 200 22.66 26.93 -7.88
CA ALA A 200 23.44 27.43 -9.01
C ALA A 200 24.77 26.69 -9.22
N GLY A 201 25.38 26.16 -8.15
CA GLY A 201 26.62 25.37 -8.19
C GLY A 201 26.41 23.86 -8.29
N GLY A 202 25.21 23.39 -8.63
CA GLY A 202 24.85 21.98 -8.65
C GLY A 202 24.30 21.48 -7.30
N GLY A 203 23.57 20.37 -7.35
CA GLY A 203 22.82 19.84 -6.22
C GLY A 203 21.57 20.66 -5.88
N TYR A 204 21.04 20.42 -4.69
CA TYR A 204 19.70 20.83 -4.29
C TYR A 204 19.65 21.37 -2.88
N ARG A 205 18.82 22.40 -2.70
CA ARG A 205 18.33 22.86 -1.40
C ARG A 205 17.01 22.15 -1.10
N ILE A 206 16.92 21.53 0.07
CA ILE A 206 15.73 20.84 0.54
C ILE A 206 15.15 21.62 1.70
N GLU A 207 13.92 22.09 1.54
CA GLU A 207 13.16 22.77 2.59
C GLU A 207 12.22 21.76 3.24
N ALA A 208 12.33 21.61 4.56
CA ALA A 208 11.48 20.72 5.32
C ALA A 208 10.93 21.40 6.56
N CYS A 209 9.89 20.81 7.12
CA CYS A 209 9.35 21.22 8.41
C CYS A 209 9.35 20.04 9.36
N HIS A 210 10.01 20.23 10.50
CA HIS A 210 9.97 19.30 11.63
C HIS A 210 8.74 19.58 12.51
N GLY A 211 7.97 18.54 12.82
CA GLY A 211 6.76 18.58 13.61
C GLY A 211 5.50 18.93 12.83
N HIS A 212 4.36 18.47 13.36
CA HIS A 212 3.02 18.68 12.79
C HIS A 212 2.14 19.68 13.54
N ARG A 213 2.51 20.10 14.75
CA ARG A 213 1.75 21.10 15.50
C ARG A 213 1.94 22.49 14.88
N ARG A 214 0.86 23.27 14.79
CA ARG A 214 0.89 24.64 14.24
C ARG A 214 1.80 25.57 15.07
N ILE A 215 1.85 25.33 16.38
CA ILE A 215 2.77 25.96 17.33
C ILE A 215 3.97 25.01 17.52
N GLY A 216 5.20 25.53 17.36
CA GLY A 216 6.44 24.76 17.53
C GLY A 216 6.97 24.08 16.27
N ARG A 217 6.35 24.30 15.10
CA ARG A 217 6.85 23.81 13.81
C ARG A 217 8.17 24.49 13.47
N ARG A 218 9.23 23.70 13.27
CA ARG A 218 10.57 24.24 12.97
C ARG A 218 10.88 24.05 11.50
N ARG A 219 11.20 25.14 10.80
CA ARG A 219 11.72 25.07 9.43
C ARG A 219 13.15 24.53 9.49
N ARG A 220 13.47 23.63 8.56
CA ARG A 220 14.79 23.03 8.37
C ARG A 220 15.17 23.18 6.90
N ILE A 221 16.45 23.41 6.67
CA ILE A 221 17.03 23.52 5.34
C ILE A 221 18.21 22.55 5.30
N TYR A 222 18.26 21.74 4.25
CA TYR A 222 19.36 20.83 3.96
C TYR A 222 19.89 21.14 2.57
N THR A 223 21.11 20.70 2.30
CA THR A 223 21.67 20.67 0.96
C THR A 223 22.13 19.25 0.64
N ALA A 224 21.95 18.83 -0.61
CA ALA A 224 22.40 17.52 -1.06
C ALA A 224 22.81 17.59 -2.53
N LYS A 225 23.85 16.82 -2.92
CA LYS A 225 24.23 16.68 -4.33
C LYS A 225 23.17 15.90 -5.11
N ASN A 226 22.64 14.84 -4.50
CA ASN A 226 21.62 13.98 -5.07
C ASN A 226 20.39 13.92 -4.14
N VAL A 227 19.20 13.79 -4.72
CA VAL A 227 17.94 13.63 -3.98
C VAL A 227 17.13 12.49 -4.58
N ILE A 228 16.73 11.55 -3.72
CA ILE A 228 15.84 10.44 -4.08
C ILE A 228 14.47 10.73 -3.48
N PHE A 229 13.45 10.86 -4.33
CA PHE A 229 12.06 10.95 -3.90
C PHE A 229 11.49 9.55 -3.66
N SER A 230 11.13 9.28 -2.41
CA SER A 230 10.52 8.02 -1.97
C SER A 230 9.34 8.26 -1.01
N GLY A 231 8.55 9.31 -1.25
CA GLY A 231 7.38 9.68 -0.44
C GLY A 231 6.14 8.81 -0.66
N GLY A 232 6.28 7.74 -1.47
CA GLY A 232 5.17 6.98 -2.04
C GLY A 232 4.43 7.82 -3.08
N VAL A 233 3.52 7.19 -3.84
CA VAL A 233 2.76 7.89 -4.90
C VAL A 233 2.14 9.20 -4.42
N LEU A 234 1.47 9.16 -3.27
CA LEU A 234 0.78 10.32 -2.74
C LEU A 234 1.71 11.46 -2.30
N GLY A 235 2.89 11.14 -1.77
CA GLY A 235 3.84 12.13 -1.28
C GLY A 235 4.70 12.70 -2.41
N THR A 236 5.28 11.81 -3.22
CA THR A 236 6.18 12.15 -4.33
C THR A 236 5.45 12.94 -5.40
N VAL A 237 4.33 12.43 -5.91
CA VAL A 237 3.58 13.09 -7.00
C VAL A 237 3.06 14.45 -6.55
N GLU A 238 2.53 14.57 -5.32
CA GLU A 238 2.03 15.85 -4.81
C GLU A 238 3.16 16.89 -4.62
N LEU A 239 4.32 16.47 -4.13
CA LEU A 239 5.48 17.36 -3.98
C LEU A 239 5.98 17.84 -5.34
N LEU A 240 6.20 16.92 -6.28
CA LEU A 240 6.71 17.25 -7.61
C LEU A 240 5.74 18.13 -8.40
N LEU A 241 4.43 17.88 -8.31
CA LEU A 241 3.43 18.73 -8.96
C LEU A 241 3.50 20.18 -8.43
N LYS A 242 3.71 20.36 -7.12
CA LYS A 242 3.87 21.70 -6.53
C LYS A 242 5.19 22.34 -6.93
N MET A 243 6.27 21.56 -7.02
CA MET A 243 7.56 22.06 -7.48
C MET A 243 7.53 22.46 -8.94
N LYS A 244 6.75 21.77 -9.77
CA LYS A 244 6.55 22.13 -11.18
C LYS A 244 5.86 23.49 -11.36
N GLU A 245 4.88 23.81 -10.52
CA GLU A 245 4.20 25.12 -10.56
C GLU A 245 5.04 26.27 -9.96
N ASP A 246 6.10 25.96 -9.22
CA ASP A 246 6.98 26.95 -8.58
C ASP A 246 8.17 27.29 -9.51
N PRO A 247 8.32 28.55 -9.98
CA PRO A 247 9.43 28.96 -10.84
C PRO A 247 10.83 28.75 -10.22
N ALA A 248 10.92 28.79 -8.89
CA ALA A 248 12.16 28.51 -8.15
C ALA A 248 12.26 27.05 -7.69
N GLY A 249 11.29 26.20 -8.08
CA GLY A 249 11.24 24.78 -7.78
C GLY A 249 11.84 23.96 -8.92
N LEU A 250 10.99 23.18 -9.59
CA LEU A 250 11.36 22.25 -10.65
C LEU A 250 10.45 22.44 -11.89
N PRO A 251 10.43 23.65 -12.51
CA PRO A 251 9.50 23.96 -13.59
C PRO A 251 9.71 23.14 -14.88
N GLY A 252 10.89 22.55 -15.06
CA GLY A 252 11.25 21.70 -16.19
C GLY A 252 10.79 20.24 -16.07
N LEU A 253 10.03 19.87 -15.04
CA LEU A 253 9.51 18.50 -14.91
C LEU A 253 8.56 18.16 -16.07
N SER A 254 8.62 16.90 -16.53
CA SER A 254 7.79 16.38 -17.63
C SER A 254 6.30 16.75 -17.52
N GLU A 255 5.65 17.01 -18.67
CA GLU A 255 4.18 17.14 -18.78
C GLU A 255 3.43 15.84 -18.46
N THR A 256 4.12 14.71 -18.44
CA THR A 256 3.57 13.42 -18.03
C THR A 256 3.51 13.22 -16.51
N LEU A 257 4.00 14.20 -15.72
CA LEU A 257 3.92 14.13 -14.27
C LEU A 257 2.46 14.03 -13.78
N GLY A 258 2.20 13.03 -12.93
CA GLY A 258 0.89 12.70 -12.42
C GLY A 258 0.03 11.87 -13.37
N GLN A 259 0.51 11.50 -14.56
CA GLN A 259 -0.19 10.64 -15.52
C GLN A 259 0.06 9.14 -15.23
N ARG A 260 -0.72 8.27 -15.88
CA ARG A 260 -0.62 6.80 -15.82
C ARG A 260 -0.72 6.24 -14.40
N VAL A 261 -1.55 6.89 -13.56
CA VAL A 261 -1.82 6.44 -12.19
C VAL A 261 -2.77 5.25 -12.22
N ARG A 262 -2.47 4.20 -11.47
CA ARG A 262 -3.23 2.94 -11.45
C ARG A 262 -3.65 2.59 -10.04
N THR A 263 -4.78 1.90 -9.91
CA THR A 263 -5.36 1.50 -8.62
C THR A 263 -5.38 -0.01 -8.42
N ASN A 264 -4.68 -0.77 -9.28
CA ASN A 264 -4.68 -2.24 -9.29
C ASN A 264 -6.11 -2.88 -9.42
N SER A 265 -7.08 -2.06 -9.86
CA SER A 265 -8.50 -2.37 -10.06
C SER A 265 -9.15 -3.21 -8.96
N GLU A 266 -9.10 -2.68 -7.74
CA GLU A 266 -9.50 -3.37 -6.52
C GLU A 266 -10.97 -3.21 -6.17
N SER A 267 -11.52 -4.23 -5.52
CA SER A 267 -12.78 -4.16 -4.78
C SER A 267 -12.56 -4.71 -3.37
N LEU A 268 -13.03 -3.97 -2.36
CA LEU A 268 -12.97 -4.36 -0.95
C LEU A 268 -14.40 -4.64 -0.44
N ILE A 269 -14.71 -5.91 -0.21
CA ILE A 269 -16.03 -6.33 0.25
C ILE A 269 -15.91 -7.04 1.60
N GLY A 270 -16.43 -6.44 2.66
CA GLY A 270 -16.53 -7.06 3.97
C GLY A 270 -17.76 -7.96 4.07
N VAL A 271 -17.57 -9.24 4.33
CA VAL A 271 -18.65 -10.18 4.62
C VAL A 271 -18.75 -10.31 6.14
N ILE A 272 -19.89 -9.90 6.71
CA ILE A 272 -20.13 -9.91 8.16
C ILE A 272 -21.08 -11.06 8.49
N GLY A 273 -20.54 -12.11 9.11
CA GLY A 273 -21.25 -13.32 9.50
C GLY A 273 -21.99 -13.20 10.83
N GLN A 274 -23.04 -14.01 10.97
CA GLN A 274 -23.76 -14.23 12.22
C GLN A 274 -23.28 -15.48 12.96
N GLN A 275 -22.61 -16.41 12.27
CA GLN A 275 -22.09 -17.62 12.91
C GLN A 275 -21.02 -17.29 13.96
N ARG A 276 -21.24 -17.79 15.18
CA ARG A 276 -20.33 -17.56 16.32
C ARG A 276 -19.39 -18.73 16.60
N LYS A 277 -19.40 -19.76 15.75
CA LYS A 277 -18.64 -21.01 15.94
C LYS A 277 -17.13 -20.84 15.80
N HIS A 278 -16.68 -19.85 15.03
CA HIS A 278 -15.28 -19.65 14.69
C HIS A 278 -14.84 -18.21 14.96
N ASP A 279 -13.63 -18.05 15.51
CA ASP A 279 -12.93 -16.76 15.60
C ASP A 279 -12.19 -16.50 14.27
N LEU A 280 -12.80 -15.67 13.40
CA LEU A 280 -12.25 -15.34 12.08
C LEU A 280 -11.08 -14.35 12.14
N SER A 281 -10.76 -13.80 13.32
CA SER A 281 -9.64 -12.86 13.49
C SER A 281 -8.27 -13.55 13.61
N ARG A 282 -8.26 -14.88 13.83
CA ARG A 282 -7.03 -15.66 14.04
C ARG A 282 -6.28 -15.91 12.73
N GLY A 283 -4.95 -15.77 12.79
CA GLY A 283 -4.04 -15.91 11.66
C GLY A 283 -3.18 -14.67 11.43
N ILE A 284 -2.50 -14.63 10.30
CA ILE A 284 -1.98 -13.39 9.72
C ILE A 284 -3.07 -12.68 8.91
N ALA A 285 -2.84 -11.42 8.51
CA ALA A 285 -3.86 -10.61 7.83
C ALA A 285 -4.39 -11.28 6.54
N ILE A 286 -3.49 -11.79 5.69
CA ILE A 286 -3.84 -12.55 4.48
C ILE A 286 -3.18 -13.92 4.57
N GLY A 287 -4.01 -14.97 4.63
CA GLY A 287 -3.56 -16.35 4.88
C GLY A 287 -3.61 -17.29 3.68
N SER A 288 -4.29 -16.90 2.60
CA SER A 288 -4.52 -17.70 1.40
C SER A 288 -4.86 -16.82 0.21
N ILE A 289 -4.82 -17.39 -1.00
CA ILE A 289 -5.21 -16.73 -2.24
C ILE A 289 -6.07 -17.70 -3.07
N ILE A 290 -7.08 -17.19 -3.78
CA ILE A 290 -7.75 -17.91 -4.88
C ILE A 290 -7.40 -17.20 -6.18
N HIS A 291 -6.89 -17.89 -7.19
CA HIS A 291 -6.78 -17.32 -8.54
C HIS A 291 -8.06 -17.59 -9.31
N THR A 292 -8.79 -16.55 -9.66
CA THR A 292 -10.13 -16.69 -10.27
C THR A 292 -10.09 -16.73 -11.80
N ASP A 293 -9.04 -16.15 -12.39
CA ASP A 293 -8.65 -16.33 -13.78
C ASP A 293 -7.14 -15.99 -13.96
N GLU A 294 -6.71 -15.78 -15.20
CA GLU A 294 -5.32 -15.43 -15.51
C GLU A 294 -4.90 -14.06 -14.95
N HIS A 295 -5.84 -13.14 -14.77
CA HIS A 295 -5.65 -11.73 -14.47
C HIS A 295 -6.17 -11.30 -13.10
N SER A 296 -6.88 -12.18 -12.40
CA SER A 296 -7.68 -11.86 -11.23
C SER A 296 -7.46 -12.85 -10.09
N HIS A 297 -7.54 -12.35 -8.86
CA HIS A 297 -7.43 -13.16 -7.65
C HIS A 297 -8.13 -12.52 -6.46
N LEU A 298 -8.40 -13.34 -5.46
CA LEU A 298 -9.07 -12.97 -4.21
C LEU A 298 -8.20 -13.32 -3.00
N GLU A 299 -8.04 -12.35 -2.11
CA GLU A 299 -7.33 -12.50 -0.84
C GLU A 299 -8.27 -12.22 0.35
N PRO A 300 -8.42 -13.13 1.32
CA PRO A 300 -9.14 -12.84 2.55
C PRO A 300 -8.26 -12.02 3.50
N VAL A 301 -8.71 -10.83 3.82
CA VAL A 301 -8.09 -9.88 4.73
C VAL A 301 -8.82 -9.91 6.07
N ARG A 302 -8.07 -9.96 7.17
CA ARG A 302 -8.60 -9.88 8.54
C ARG A 302 -7.87 -8.86 9.41
N TYR A 303 -8.57 -8.39 10.43
CA TYR A 303 -8.05 -7.54 11.50
C TYR A 303 -7.99 -8.34 12.81
N PRO A 304 -7.22 -7.91 13.84
CA PRO A 304 -7.19 -8.61 15.11
C PRO A 304 -8.50 -8.39 15.89
N ALA A 305 -8.85 -9.35 16.75
CA ALA A 305 -9.97 -9.24 17.68
C ALA A 305 -10.03 -7.87 18.40
N GLY A 306 -11.24 -7.37 18.58
CA GLY A 306 -11.55 -6.06 19.13
C GLY A 306 -11.48 -4.93 18.09
N SER A 307 -11.04 -5.19 16.86
CA SER A 307 -11.06 -4.21 15.77
C SER A 307 -12.41 -4.17 15.07
N GLY A 308 -12.84 -2.99 14.65
CA GLY A 308 -14.10 -2.82 13.95
C GLY A 308 -14.42 -1.42 13.46
N PHE A 309 -13.46 -0.48 13.46
CA PHE A 309 -13.70 0.92 13.08
C PHE A 309 -14.40 1.07 11.73
N PHE A 310 -14.03 0.25 10.74
CA PHE A 310 -14.61 0.32 9.40
C PHE A 310 -16.13 0.17 9.37
N ARG A 311 -16.76 -0.43 10.39
CA ARG A 311 -18.23 -0.46 10.51
C ARG A 311 -18.87 0.93 10.46
N THR A 312 -18.16 1.97 10.90
CA THR A 312 -18.63 3.37 10.88
C THR A 312 -18.64 3.99 9.48
N LEU A 313 -17.94 3.35 8.54
CA LEU A 313 -17.76 3.82 7.16
C LEU A 313 -18.36 2.84 6.14
N MET A 314 -19.12 1.84 6.58
CA MET A 314 -19.66 0.79 5.72
C MET A 314 -21.17 0.91 5.53
N ALA A 315 -21.63 0.43 4.39
CA ALA A 315 -23.04 0.27 4.05
C ALA A 315 -23.24 -1.08 3.34
N PRO A 316 -24.48 -1.61 3.26
CA PRO A 316 -24.75 -2.83 2.51
C PRO A 316 -24.16 -2.76 1.10
N HIS A 317 -23.46 -3.82 0.69
CA HIS A 317 -22.87 -3.88 -0.64
C HIS A 317 -23.98 -3.98 -1.68
N VAL A 318 -23.90 -3.17 -2.73
CA VAL A 318 -24.86 -3.18 -3.84
C VAL A 318 -24.14 -3.07 -5.18
N ALA A 319 -24.69 -3.74 -6.19
CA ALA A 319 -24.29 -3.56 -7.57
C ALA A 319 -25.04 -2.38 -8.21
N GLY A 320 -24.52 -1.84 -9.31
CA GLY A 320 -25.18 -0.81 -10.12
C GLY A 320 -24.19 0.16 -10.76
N GLU A 321 -24.57 0.73 -11.90
CA GLU A 321 -23.66 1.55 -12.72
C GLU A 321 -23.64 3.03 -12.28
N THR A 322 -24.76 3.54 -11.76
CA THR A 322 -24.91 4.96 -11.42
C THR A 322 -25.19 5.18 -9.93
N SER A 323 -24.74 6.32 -9.39
CA SER A 323 -24.92 6.65 -7.96
C SER A 323 -26.39 6.66 -7.50
N PRO A 324 -27.36 7.24 -8.24
CA PRO A 324 -28.77 7.23 -7.81
C PRO A 324 -29.34 5.81 -7.69
N VAL A 325 -29.04 4.94 -8.66
CA VAL A 325 -29.48 3.53 -8.64
C VAL A 325 -28.87 2.81 -7.44
N ARG A 326 -27.59 3.03 -7.15
CA ARG A 326 -26.90 2.40 -6.02
C ARG A 326 -27.43 2.89 -4.68
N VAL A 327 -27.70 4.19 -4.53
CA VAL A 327 -28.33 4.75 -3.32
C VAL A 327 -29.72 4.16 -3.10
N ALA A 328 -30.55 4.10 -4.15
CA ALA A 328 -31.88 3.49 -4.07
C ALA A 328 -31.81 2.00 -3.69
N ARG A 329 -30.86 1.24 -4.27
CA ARG A 329 -30.62 -0.16 -3.92
C ARG A 329 -30.15 -0.32 -2.48
N MET A 330 -29.21 0.53 -2.03
CA MET A 330 -28.72 0.53 -0.65
C MET A 330 -29.85 0.76 0.35
N LEU A 331 -30.64 1.82 0.15
CA LEU A 331 -31.80 2.13 0.99
C LEU A 331 -32.86 1.01 0.92
N GLY A 332 -33.10 0.45 -0.27
CA GLY A 332 -33.99 -0.68 -0.46
C GLY A 332 -33.54 -1.94 0.27
N THR A 333 -32.24 -2.24 0.32
CA THR A 333 -31.68 -3.35 1.09
C THR A 333 -31.88 -3.14 2.59
N ILE A 334 -31.61 -1.93 3.09
CA ILE A 334 -31.82 -1.57 4.50
C ILE A 334 -33.31 -1.72 4.87
N ALA A 335 -34.21 -1.21 4.03
CA ALA A 335 -35.66 -1.27 4.26
C ALA A 335 -36.23 -2.69 4.20
N ARG A 336 -35.73 -3.54 3.29
CA ARG A 336 -36.19 -4.95 3.18
C ARG A 336 -35.60 -5.85 4.26
N HIS A 337 -34.40 -5.54 4.78
CA HIS A 337 -33.70 -6.37 5.75
C HIS A 337 -33.19 -5.56 6.96
N PRO A 338 -34.07 -4.87 7.71
CA PRO A 338 -33.67 -3.99 8.81
C PRO A 338 -33.00 -4.76 9.95
N ILE A 339 -33.52 -5.95 10.30
CA ILE A 339 -32.98 -6.79 11.36
C ILE A 339 -31.56 -7.30 11.01
N ARG A 340 -31.33 -7.75 9.77
CA ARG A 340 -30.01 -8.21 9.33
C ARG A 340 -28.99 -7.08 9.34
N THR A 341 -29.37 -5.92 8.80
CA THR A 341 -28.52 -4.72 8.80
C THR A 341 -28.16 -4.29 10.22
N LEU A 342 -29.14 -4.24 11.12
CA LEU A 342 -28.91 -3.89 12.52
C LEU A 342 -28.00 -4.91 13.22
N ARG A 343 -28.22 -6.21 13.00
CA ARG A 343 -27.38 -7.27 13.56
C ARG A 343 -25.94 -7.17 13.09
N ALA A 344 -25.70 -6.89 11.81
CA ALA A 344 -24.35 -6.71 11.27
C ALA A 344 -23.65 -5.48 11.88
N ALA A 345 -24.36 -4.35 12.00
CA ALA A 345 -23.83 -3.13 12.62
C ALA A 345 -23.52 -3.32 14.12
N ALA A 346 -24.38 -4.07 14.82
CA ALA A 346 -24.31 -4.32 16.26
C ALA A 346 -23.45 -5.55 16.63
N VAL A 347 -22.74 -6.18 15.69
CA VAL A 347 -21.85 -7.30 16.00
C VAL A 347 -20.84 -6.89 17.08
N PRO A 348 -20.73 -7.64 18.20
CA PRO A 348 -19.88 -7.23 19.34
C PRO A 348 -18.42 -7.01 18.95
N ASP A 349 -17.83 -7.97 18.23
CA ASP A 349 -16.44 -7.93 17.78
C ASP A 349 -16.37 -8.22 16.28
N MET A 350 -16.48 -7.17 15.46
CA MET A 350 -16.56 -7.30 14.00
C MET A 350 -15.42 -8.16 13.44
N ALA A 351 -14.17 -7.97 13.90
CA ALA A 351 -13.02 -8.72 13.41
C ALA A 351 -13.15 -10.23 13.61
N LYS A 352 -13.79 -10.70 14.69
CA LYS A 352 -14.02 -12.14 14.93
C LYS A 352 -15.04 -12.77 14.00
N TYR A 353 -15.89 -11.96 13.37
CA TYR A 353 -17.07 -12.42 12.63
C TYR A 353 -17.15 -11.85 11.22
N SER A 354 -16.06 -11.28 10.70
CA SER A 354 -16.02 -10.73 9.35
C SER A 354 -14.77 -11.13 8.60
N ILE A 355 -14.91 -11.28 7.29
CA ILE A 355 -13.80 -11.44 6.35
C ILE A 355 -13.88 -10.28 5.35
N ILE A 356 -12.80 -9.54 5.17
CA ILE A 356 -12.70 -8.56 4.09
C ILE A 356 -12.14 -9.29 2.87
N LEU A 357 -12.81 -9.23 1.75
CA LEU A 357 -12.38 -9.82 0.50
C LEU A 357 -11.71 -8.74 -0.34
N LEU A 358 -10.41 -8.87 -0.55
CA LEU A 358 -9.64 -8.06 -1.47
C LEU A 358 -9.61 -8.77 -2.81
N PHE A 359 -10.40 -8.27 -3.76
CA PHE A 359 -10.36 -8.71 -5.15
C PHE A 359 -9.46 -7.77 -5.94
N MET A 360 -8.53 -8.33 -6.71
CA MET A 360 -7.57 -7.58 -7.54
C MET A 360 -7.62 -8.11 -8.96
N ARG A 361 -7.47 -7.21 -9.94
CA ARG A 361 -7.35 -7.59 -11.36
C ARG A 361 -6.44 -6.65 -12.15
N SER A 362 -5.76 -7.17 -13.17
CA SER A 362 -5.02 -6.33 -14.12
C SER A 362 -5.97 -5.73 -15.17
N THR A 363 -6.33 -4.46 -15.01
CA THR A 363 -6.97 -3.67 -16.09
C THR A 363 -6.13 -2.47 -16.46
N GLU A 364 -6.27 -2.02 -17.70
CA GLU A 364 -5.47 -0.94 -18.29
C GLU A 364 -5.97 0.48 -18.02
N GLY A 365 -7.11 0.67 -17.35
CA GLY A 365 -7.62 2.02 -17.05
C GLY A 365 -6.67 2.83 -16.18
N THR A 366 -6.37 4.07 -16.58
CA THR A 366 -5.50 4.98 -15.83
C THR A 366 -6.24 6.23 -15.35
N LEU A 367 -5.79 6.70 -14.19
CA LEU A 367 -6.11 8.00 -13.63
C LEU A 367 -4.95 8.96 -13.86
N ARG A 368 -5.21 10.24 -13.60
CA ARG A 368 -4.18 11.26 -13.45
C ARG A 368 -4.36 12.07 -12.18
N PHE A 369 -3.25 12.42 -11.54
CA PHE A 369 -3.20 13.39 -10.46
C PHE A 369 -2.76 14.76 -10.98
N ARG A 370 -3.45 15.81 -10.54
CA ARG A 370 -3.12 17.20 -10.87
C ARG A 370 -3.45 18.13 -9.71
N LEU A 371 -2.84 19.31 -9.66
CA LEU A 371 -3.23 20.33 -8.69
C LEU A 371 -4.55 20.99 -9.12
N GLY A 372 -5.49 21.07 -8.18
CA GLY A 372 -6.76 21.75 -8.41
C GLY A 372 -6.62 23.25 -8.21
N LYS A 373 -6.84 24.04 -9.27
CA LYS A 373 -6.87 25.52 -9.20
C LYS A 373 -7.87 26.02 -8.14
N LEU A 374 -9.07 25.45 -8.12
CA LEU A 374 -10.14 25.78 -7.14
C LEU A 374 -9.88 25.21 -5.73
N ALA A 375 -8.99 24.22 -5.61
CA ALA A 375 -8.70 23.54 -4.34
C ALA A 375 -7.43 24.10 -3.66
N ARG A 376 -7.04 25.34 -4.00
CA ARG A 376 -5.84 26.03 -3.46
C ARG A 376 -4.57 25.17 -3.53
N GLY A 377 -4.32 24.55 -4.68
CA GLY A 377 -3.11 23.74 -4.91
C GLY A 377 -3.12 22.37 -4.21
N ARG A 378 -4.31 21.85 -3.83
CA ARG A 378 -4.44 20.45 -3.41
C ARG A 378 -4.48 19.52 -4.61
N MET A 379 -3.80 18.38 -4.49
CA MET A 379 -3.83 17.33 -5.50
C MET A 379 -5.23 16.68 -5.59
N GLY A 380 -5.74 16.53 -6.81
CA GLY A 380 -7.00 15.86 -7.14
C GLY A 380 -6.81 14.82 -8.24
N SER A 381 -7.74 13.87 -8.33
CA SER A 381 -7.76 12.81 -9.36
C SER A 381 -8.64 13.18 -10.56
N GLY A 382 -8.22 12.84 -11.78
CA GLY A 382 -9.02 12.81 -13.01
C GLY A 382 -8.91 11.45 -13.70
N ILE A 383 -9.84 11.14 -14.61
CA ILE A 383 -9.70 10.02 -15.55
C ILE A 383 -8.72 10.44 -16.65
N GLU A 384 -7.88 9.53 -17.09
CA GLU A 384 -6.95 9.77 -18.19
C GLU A 384 -7.28 8.92 -19.40
N SER A 385 -7.23 7.60 -19.28
CA SER A 385 -7.55 6.68 -20.36
C SER A 385 -8.24 5.41 -19.85
N GLY A 386 -8.94 4.71 -20.76
CA GLY A 386 -9.64 3.48 -20.45
C GLY A 386 -10.89 3.66 -19.58
N ALA A 387 -11.36 2.55 -19.01
CA ALA A 387 -12.55 2.53 -18.18
C ALA A 387 -12.33 3.26 -16.85
N LYS A 388 -13.33 4.02 -16.41
CA LYS A 388 -13.34 4.64 -15.07
C LYS A 388 -13.18 3.54 -14.00
N PRO A 389 -12.33 3.75 -12.97
CA PRO A 389 -12.28 2.85 -11.83
C PRO A 389 -13.67 2.69 -11.19
N THR A 390 -14.04 1.45 -10.91
CA THR A 390 -15.37 1.08 -10.43
C THR A 390 -15.22 0.09 -9.27
N ALA A 391 -16.03 0.29 -8.23
CA ALA A 391 -16.17 -0.66 -7.14
C ALA A 391 -17.15 -1.80 -7.49
N SER A 392 -17.92 -1.64 -8.57
CA SER A 392 -18.90 -2.61 -9.05
C SER A 392 -18.22 -3.65 -9.94
N ILE A 393 -17.72 -4.72 -9.32
CA ILE A 393 -17.11 -5.87 -10.01
C ILE A 393 -18.01 -7.10 -9.76
N PRO A 394 -18.79 -7.57 -10.76
CA PRO A 394 -19.76 -8.65 -10.56
C PRO A 394 -19.16 -9.93 -9.98
N GLU A 395 -17.98 -10.32 -10.43
CA GLU A 395 -17.25 -11.47 -9.94
C GLU A 395 -16.89 -11.34 -8.44
N ALA A 396 -16.41 -10.17 -8.01
CA ALA A 396 -16.14 -9.91 -6.60
C ALA A 396 -17.42 -9.98 -5.76
N THR A 397 -18.55 -9.47 -6.27
CA THR A 397 -19.86 -9.58 -5.63
C THR A 397 -20.31 -11.03 -5.49
N GLU A 398 -20.12 -11.86 -6.53
CA GLU A 398 -20.47 -13.28 -6.51
C GLU A 398 -19.63 -14.05 -5.48
N LEU A 399 -18.31 -13.84 -5.48
CA LEU A 399 -17.41 -14.45 -4.50
C LEU A 399 -17.77 -14.05 -3.07
N ALA A 400 -18.13 -12.78 -2.86
CA ALA A 400 -18.61 -12.30 -1.56
C ALA A 400 -19.92 -12.98 -1.13
N ALA A 401 -20.85 -13.21 -2.06
CA ALA A 401 -22.08 -13.96 -1.77
C ALA A 401 -21.79 -15.42 -1.39
N ARG A 402 -20.87 -16.09 -2.10
CA ARG A 402 -20.44 -17.47 -1.79
C ARG A 402 -19.81 -17.56 -0.40
N VAL A 403 -18.90 -16.64 -0.06
CA VAL A 403 -18.33 -16.55 1.30
C VAL A 403 -19.42 -16.25 2.34
N GLY A 404 -20.36 -15.35 2.03
CA GLY A 404 -21.51 -15.03 2.88
C GLY A 404 -22.35 -16.26 3.21
N ALA A 405 -22.62 -17.12 2.23
CA ALA A 405 -23.34 -18.37 2.44
C ALA A 405 -22.63 -19.33 3.41
N LYS A 406 -21.29 -19.31 3.45
CA LYS A 406 -20.51 -20.17 4.38
C LYS A 406 -20.55 -19.69 5.82
N ILE A 407 -20.74 -18.40 6.08
CA ILE A 407 -20.70 -17.81 7.43
C ILE A 407 -22.03 -17.22 7.91
N ASP A 408 -23.13 -17.49 7.19
CA ASP A 408 -24.44 -16.84 7.40
C ASP A 408 -24.27 -15.32 7.51
N GLY A 409 -23.67 -14.73 6.48
CA GLY A 409 -23.23 -13.33 6.48
C GLY A 409 -23.69 -12.55 5.27
N ASP A 410 -23.83 -11.25 5.49
CA ASP A 410 -24.18 -10.28 4.44
C ASP A 410 -22.94 -9.47 4.05
N SER A 411 -22.93 -8.98 2.81
CA SER A 411 -21.82 -8.20 2.25
C SER A 411 -22.00 -6.69 2.48
N TYR A 412 -20.91 -6.03 2.82
CA TYR A 412 -20.82 -4.61 3.10
C TYR A 412 -19.57 -4.03 2.42
N SER A 413 -19.66 -2.80 1.95
CA SER A 413 -18.52 -2.05 1.39
C SER A 413 -18.46 -0.67 2.00
N MET A 414 -17.37 0.05 1.75
CA MET A 414 -17.26 1.45 2.16
C MET A 414 -18.43 2.26 1.57
N VAL A 415 -18.95 3.24 2.30
CA VAL A 415 -20.06 4.10 1.83
C VAL A 415 -19.71 4.76 0.49
N THR A 416 -18.45 5.12 0.26
CA THR A 416 -17.97 5.68 -1.01
C THR A 416 -18.08 4.68 -2.17
N GLU A 417 -17.87 3.39 -1.91
CA GLU A 417 -18.01 2.33 -2.90
C GLU A 417 -19.49 2.01 -3.16
N THR A 418 -20.27 1.84 -2.09
CA THR A 418 -21.70 1.56 -2.17
C THR A 418 -22.44 2.71 -2.84
N ALA A 419 -22.34 3.94 -2.34
CA ALA A 419 -23.16 5.06 -2.82
C ALA A 419 -22.59 5.77 -4.06
N LEU A 420 -21.26 5.93 -4.14
CA LEU A 420 -20.63 6.79 -5.16
C LEU A 420 -19.89 6.02 -6.26
N ASN A 421 -19.79 4.69 -6.14
CA ASN A 421 -18.99 3.85 -7.02
C ASN A 421 -17.52 4.32 -7.12
N ILE A 422 -16.98 4.79 -5.99
CA ILE A 422 -15.57 5.21 -5.85
C ILE A 422 -14.82 4.08 -5.17
N PRO A 423 -13.96 3.32 -5.89
CA PRO A 423 -13.22 2.19 -5.32
C PRO A 423 -12.20 2.65 -4.27
N THR A 424 -11.92 1.77 -3.31
CA THR A 424 -10.84 1.92 -2.34
C THR A 424 -9.66 1.05 -2.77
N THR A 425 -8.44 1.60 -2.72
CA THR A 425 -7.23 0.85 -3.02
C THR A 425 -6.15 1.06 -1.96
N ALA A 426 -5.40 -0.01 -1.67
CA ALA A 426 -4.14 0.06 -0.92
C ALA A 426 -2.91 0.11 -1.85
N HIS A 427 -3.12 -0.08 -3.15
CA HIS A 427 -2.07 -0.27 -4.15
C HIS A 427 -2.17 0.79 -5.27
N ILE A 428 -2.13 2.06 -4.86
CA ILE A 428 -1.96 3.16 -5.81
C ILE A 428 -0.54 3.11 -6.39
N LEU A 429 -0.42 3.25 -7.72
CA LEU A 429 0.83 3.12 -8.48
C LEU A 429 0.90 4.18 -9.58
N GLY A 430 2.11 4.46 -10.09
CA GLY A 430 2.33 5.39 -11.20
C GLY A 430 2.26 6.87 -10.80
N GLY A 431 2.32 7.76 -11.80
CA GLY A 431 2.42 9.21 -11.62
C GLY A 431 3.82 9.78 -11.84
N CYS A 432 4.86 8.95 -11.75
CA CYS A 432 6.22 9.28 -12.15
C CYS A 432 6.80 8.15 -13.00
N CYS A 433 6.02 7.68 -13.97
CA CYS A 433 6.35 6.52 -14.79
C CYS A 433 7.60 6.75 -15.67
N MET A 434 8.26 5.65 -15.99
CA MET A 434 9.39 5.61 -16.91
C MET A 434 8.97 5.94 -18.34
N GLY A 435 9.92 6.47 -19.11
CA GLY A 435 9.82 6.67 -20.56
C GLY A 435 11.21 6.69 -21.20
N GLU A 436 11.26 6.77 -22.52
CA GLU A 436 12.51 6.93 -23.27
C GLU A 436 13.03 8.36 -23.19
N SER A 437 12.12 9.32 -23.02
CA SER A 437 12.41 10.75 -23.00
C SER A 437 11.49 11.53 -22.06
N ILE A 438 11.72 12.83 -21.96
CA ILE A 438 10.90 13.73 -21.15
C ILE A 438 9.45 13.87 -21.65
N THR A 439 9.17 13.57 -22.91
CA THR A 439 7.83 13.74 -23.51
C THR A 439 6.89 12.58 -23.18
N ASP A 440 7.44 11.41 -22.87
CA ASP A 440 6.71 10.16 -22.62
C ASP A 440 7.00 9.56 -21.23
N GLY A 441 7.90 10.14 -20.44
CA GLY A 441 8.23 9.72 -19.07
C GLY A 441 8.57 10.88 -18.13
N VAL A 442 8.46 10.63 -16.82
CA VAL A 442 8.99 11.54 -15.78
C VAL A 442 10.42 11.19 -15.43
N ILE A 443 10.71 9.88 -15.44
CA ILE A 443 12.02 9.33 -15.18
C ILE A 443 12.46 8.44 -16.34
N ASP A 444 13.75 8.23 -16.49
CA ASP A 444 14.28 7.23 -17.41
C ASP A 444 14.25 5.81 -16.80
N HIS A 445 14.70 4.82 -17.57
CA HIS A 445 14.77 3.43 -17.11
C HIS A 445 15.75 3.22 -15.94
N GLN A 446 16.62 4.19 -15.62
CA GLN A 446 17.55 4.17 -14.49
C GLN A 446 16.99 4.95 -13.28
N HIS A 447 15.70 5.33 -13.31
CA HIS A 447 15.00 6.13 -12.30
C HIS A 447 15.48 7.58 -12.17
N ARG A 448 16.28 8.10 -13.10
CA ARG A 448 16.72 9.51 -13.10
C ARG A 448 15.60 10.39 -13.61
N VAL A 449 15.34 11.50 -12.94
CA VAL A 449 14.35 12.49 -13.39
C VAL A 449 14.88 13.21 -14.62
N PHE A 450 14.10 13.22 -15.71
CA PHE A 450 14.49 13.95 -16.92
C PHE A 450 14.67 15.44 -16.65
N GLY A 451 15.73 16.02 -17.22
CA GLY A 451 16.06 17.44 -17.10
C GLY A 451 16.72 17.85 -15.77
N TYR A 452 16.92 16.92 -14.83
CA TYR A 452 17.49 17.23 -13.51
C TYR A 452 18.55 16.21 -13.09
N GLU A 453 19.82 16.60 -13.18
CA GLU A 453 20.94 15.77 -12.74
C GLU A 453 20.88 15.52 -11.21
N GLY A 454 21.08 14.27 -10.80
CA GLY A 454 21.08 13.90 -9.38
C GLY A 454 19.71 13.81 -8.72
N LEU A 455 18.61 13.96 -9.47
CA LEU A 455 17.25 13.65 -8.98
C LEU A 455 16.81 12.25 -9.42
N PHE A 456 16.20 11.52 -8.49
CA PHE A 456 15.69 10.18 -8.74
C PHE A 456 14.30 10.00 -8.12
N VAL A 457 13.47 9.13 -8.72
CA VAL A 457 12.22 8.67 -8.10
C VAL A 457 12.28 7.16 -7.90
N ILE A 458 12.26 6.74 -6.63
CA ILE A 458 12.35 5.32 -6.25
C ILE A 458 11.25 5.02 -5.23
N ASP A 459 10.03 4.83 -5.72
CA ASP A 459 8.87 4.33 -4.98
C ASP A 459 7.77 3.82 -5.94
N GLY A 460 6.56 3.57 -5.42
CA GLY A 460 5.42 3.10 -6.23
C GLY A 460 4.98 4.02 -7.36
N SER A 461 5.42 5.29 -7.41
CA SER A 461 5.11 6.20 -8.52
C SER A 461 5.93 5.92 -9.78
N ALA A 462 7.06 5.23 -9.65
CA ALA A 462 7.89 4.79 -10.77
C ALA A 462 7.32 3.55 -11.50
N ILE A 463 6.36 2.85 -10.88
CA ILE A 463 5.76 1.64 -11.43
C ILE A 463 4.99 1.98 -12.71
N SER A 464 5.50 1.47 -13.83
CA SER A 464 5.07 1.90 -15.18
C SER A 464 4.07 0.96 -15.84
N ALA A 465 3.86 -0.23 -15.27
CA ALA A 465 2.83 -1.21 -15.67
C ALA A 465 2.01 -1.70 -14.46
N ASN A 466 0.82 -2.24 -14.72
CA ASN A 466 -0.03 -2.81 -13.67
C ASN A 466 0.50 -4.21 -13.28
N PRO A 467 1.00 -4.44 -12.06
CA PRO A 467 1.47 -5.76 -11.65
C PRO A 467 0.33 -6.78 -11.49
N GLY A 468 -0.91 -6.32 -11.30
CA GLY A 468 -2.07 -7.20 -11.09
C GLY A 468 -1.98 -8.03 -9.80
N VAL A 469 -1.07 -7.68 -8.89
CA VAL A 469 -0.78 -8.34 -7.61
C VAL A 469 -0.28 -7.31 -6.60
N ASN A 470 -0.12 -7.67 -5.32
CA ASN A 470 0.39 -6.74 -4.30
C ASN A 470 1.80 -6.23 -4.68
N PRO A 471 2.02 -4.90 -4.81
CA PRO A 471 3.17 -4.35 -5.52
C PRO A 471 4.43 -4.21 -4.67
N SER A 472 4.38 -4.50 -3.36
CA SER A 472 5.49 -4.20 -2.45
C SER A 472 6.80 -4.88 -2.87
N LEU A 473 6.73 -6.14 -3.29
CA LEU A 473 7.91 -6.87 -3.74
C LEU A 473 8.49 -6.27 -5.03
N THR A 474 7.65 -5.93 -6.00
CA THR A 474 8.05 -5.28 -7.27
C THR A 474 8.67 -3.91 -7.03
N ILE A 475 8.10 -3.10 -6.13
CA ILE A 475 8.66 -1.79 -5.76
C ILE A 475 10.06 -1.98 -5.16
N THR A 476 10.25 -2.96 -4.27
CA THR A 476 11.57 -3.26 -3.70
C THR A 476 12.54 -3.79 -4.76
N ALA A 477 12.11 -4.65 -5.68
CA ALA A 477 12.97 -5.16 -6.75
C ALA A 477 13.42 -4.05 -7.71
N LEU A 478 12.53 -3.11 -8.06
CA LEU A 478 12.91 -1.94 -8.86
C LEU A 478 13.84 -0.99 -8.10
N ALA A 479 13.66 -0.85 -6.78
CA ALA A 479 14.58 -0.07 -5.96
C ALA A 479 15.98 -0.71 -5.90
N GLU A 480 16.08 -2.04 -5.70
CA GLU A 480 17.34 -2.79 -5.78
C GLU A 480 18.01 -2.61 -7.13
N ARG A 481 17.23 -2.69 -8.22
CA ARG A 481 17.71 -2.46 -9.57
C ARG A 481 18.25 -1.05 -9.76
N ALA A 482 17.47 -0.03 -9.42
CA ALA A 482 17.87 1.38 -9.54
C ALA A 482 19.16 1.65 -8.75
N MET A 483 19.24 1.16 -7.51
CA MET A 483 20.41 1.36 -6.66
C MET A 483 21.64 0.61 -7.15
N SER A 484 21.49 -0.51 -7.86
CA SER A 484 22.62 -1.22 -8.47
C SER A 484 23.31 -0.44 -9.59
N MET A 485 22.62 0.56 -10.16
CA MET A 485 23.16 1.47 -11.18
C MET A 485 23.81 2.72 -10.58
N ILE A 486 23.66 2.95 -9.27
CA ILE A 486 24.29 4.07 -8.58
C ILE A 486 25.66 3.60 -8.05
N PRO A 487 26.76 4.28 -8.40
CA PRO A 487 28.09 3.92 -7.90
C PRO A 487 28.09 3.88 -6.37
N ALA A 488 28.73 2.86 -5.80
CA ALA A 488 28.97 2.83 -4.37
C ALA A 488 29.80 4.05 -3.97
N ALA A 489 29.51 4.62 -2.80
CA ALA A 489 30.41 5.60 -2.21
C ALA A 489 31.80 4.95 -2.04
N PRO A 490 32.91 5.68 -2.29
CA PRO A 490 34.24 5.18 -1.96
C PRO A 490 34.23 4.71 -0.51
N SER A 491 34.71 3.49 -0.25
CA SER A 491 34.78 2.95 1.10
C SER A 491 35.58 3.92 1.96
N VAL A 492 34.95 4.47 3.00
CA VAL A 492 35.70 5.06 4.11
C VAL A 492 36.39 3.88 4.77
N GLU A 493 37.70 3.74 4.61
CA GLU A 493 38.49 2.78 5.37
C GLU A 493 38.11 2.96 6.84
N ALA A 494 37.56 1.91 7.45
CA ALA A 494 37.26 1.91 8.86
C ALA A 494 38.60 2.17 9.58
N SER A 495 38.71 3.31 10.25
CA SER A 495 39.84 3.57 11.13
C SER A 495 39.82 2.47 12.18
N ALA A 496 40.90 1.69 12.21
CA ALA A 496 41.13 0.57 13.13
C ALA A 496 41.07 0.99 14.60
#